data_AF-A0A381I763-F1
#
_entry.id   AF-A0A381I763-F1
#
_cell.length_a   1.000
_cell.length_b   1.000
_cell.length_c   1.000
_cell.angle_alpha   90.00
_cell.angle_beta   90.00
_cell.angle_gamma   90.00
#
_symmetry.space_group_name_H-M   'P 1'
#
loop_
_entity.id
_entity.type
_entity.pdbx_description
1 polymer ?
#
loop_
_entity_poly.entity_id
_entity_poly.type
_entity_poly.pdbx_seq_one_letter_code
_entity_poly.pdbx_strand_id
1 'polypeptide(L)'
;MIMTDSGGIQEEAPSLGKPVLVLRDKTERTEGIEAKTLKLVGTNEDRIYNSVSDLLINKDNYVQMSKASNPYGDGNASKYIVDIIIKKFNCKYLN
;
A
#
# COMPACT_ATOMS: atom_id res chain seq x y z
N MET A 1 8.87 5.55 -7.83
CA MET A 1 7.51 5.20 -8.27
C MET A 1 7.56 3.80 -8.88
N ILE A 2 6.47 3.04 -8.74
CA ILE A 2 6.31 1.68 -9.26
C ILE A 2 5.00 1.64 -10.07
N MET A 3 4.99 0.92 -11.19
CA MET A 3 3.77 0.58 -11.95
C MET A 3 3.56 -0.93 -11.85
N THR A 4 2.36 -1.37 -11.47
CA THR A 4 2.12 -2.80 -11.24
C THR A 4 0.64 -3.17 -11.32
N ASP A 5 0.34 -4.41 -11.70
CA ASP A 5 -0.95 -5.08 -11.52
C ASP A 5 -0.95 -6.05 -10.33
N SER A 6 0.19 -6.26 -9.67
CA SER A 6 0.33 -7.15 -8.52
C SER A 6 -0.37 -6.60 -7.28
N GLY A 7 -1.17 -7.44 -6.63
CA GLY A 7 -1.81 -7.13 -5.35
C GLY A 7 -0.80 -7.00 -4.20
N GLY A 8 0.19 -7.90 -4.11
CA GLY A 8 1.19 -7.86 -3.03
C GLY A 8 2.05 -6.59 -3.08
N ILE A 9 2.45 -6.16 -4.28
CA ILE A 9 3.23 -4.92 -4.43
C ILE A 9 2.42 -3.68 -4.04
N GLN A 10 1.09 -3.70 -4.19
CA GLN A 10 0.25 -2.59 -3.70
C GLN A 10 0.30 -2.46 -2.16
N GLU A 11 0.54 -3.55 -1.44
CA GLU A 11 0.68 -3.52 0.02
C GLU A 11 2.10 -3.19 0.47
N GLU A 12 3.11 -3.70 -0.24
CA GLU A 12 4.52 -3.63 0.17
C GLU A 12 5.19 -2.31 -0.24
N ALA A 13 4.96 -1.84 -1.48
CA ALA A 13 5.65 -0.67 -2.02
C ALA A 13 5.38 0.64 -1.26
N PRO A 14 4.18 0.90 -0.71
CA PRO A 14 3.93 2.07 0.13
C PRO A 14 4.84 2.15 1.36
N SER A 15 5.22 1.01 1.97
CA SER A 15 6.17 0.99 3.10
C SER A 15 7.56 1.53 2.73
N LEU A 16 7.91 1.51 1.44
CA LEU A 16 9.17 2.05 0.92
C LEU A 16 9.07 3.54 0.52
N GLY A 17 7.93 4.18 0.80
CA GLY A 17 7.64 5.54 0.39
C GLY A 17 7.65 5.73 -1.13
N LYS A 18 7.26 4.70 -1.89
CA LYS A 18 7.22 4.76 -3.35
C LYS A 18 5.77 4.89 -3.82
N PRO A 19 5.43 5.95 -4.59
CA PRO A 19 4.13 6.05 -5.24
C PRO A 19 3.87 4.83 -6.14
N VAL A 20 2.65 4.29 -6.11
CA VAL A 20 2.25 3.11 -6.89
C VAL A 20 1.13 3.47 -7.86
N LEU A 21 1.37 3.25 -9.14
CA LEU A 21 0.36 3.32 -10.19
C LEU A 21 -0.14 1.91 -10.50
N VAL A 22 -1.44 1.68 -10.31
CA VAL A 22 -2.06 0.37 -10.45
C VAL A 22 -2.60 0.19 -11.87
N LEU A 23 -2.07 -0.79 -12.59
CA LEU A 23 -2.38 -1.10 -14.00
C LEU A 23 -3.64 -1.98 -14.13
N ARG A 24 -4.68 -1.68 -13.33
CA ARG A 24 -5.99 -2.35 -13.33
C ARG A 24 -7.09 -1.30 -13.25
N ASP A 25 -8.28 -1.63 -13.73
CA ASP A 25 -9.45 -0.74 -13.59
C ASP A 25 -10.10 -0.81 -12.20
N LYS A 26 -9.86 -1.91 -11.49
CA LYS A 26 -10.35 -2.17 -10.14
C LYS A 26 -9.24 -2.80 -9.31
N THR A 27 -9.30 -2.56 -7.99
CA THR A 27 -8.44 -3.24 -7.01
C THR A 27 -9.26 -3.59 -5.78
N GLU A 28 -8.95 -4.73 -5.19
CA GLU A 28 -9.40 -5.15 -3.88
C GLU A 28 -8.70 -4.44 -2.71
N ARG A 29 -7.72 -3.57 -3.01
CA ARG A 29 -6.90 -2.79 -2.07
C ARG A 29 -7.39 -1.35 -1.98
N THR A 30 -8.66 -1.16 -1.63
CA THR A 30 -9.31 0.16 -1.62
C THR A 30 -8.71 1.10 -0.59
N GLU A 31 -8.21 0.58 0.52
CA GLU A 31 -7.60 1.35 1.60
C GLU A 31 -6.36 2.11 1.12
N GLY A 32 -5.57 1.54 0.20
CA GLY A 32 -4.40 2.21 -0.38
C GLY A 32 -4.77 3.36 -1.32
N ILE A 33 -5.95 3.30 -1.95
CA ILE A 33 -6.50 4.40 -2.75
C ILE A 33 -6.98 5.52 -1.80
N GLU A 34 -7.70 5.16 -0.74
CA GLU A 34 -8.18 6.11 0.28
C GLU A 34 -7.03 6.79 1.02
N ALA A 35 -5.98 6.04 1.35
CA ALA A 35 -4.75 6.54 1.96
C ALA A 35 -3.87 7.33 0.99
N LYS A 36 -4.19 7.34 -0.31
CA LYS A 36 -3.43 8.01 -1.39
C LYS A 36 -2.01 7.46 -1.60
N THR A 37 -1.74 6.23 -1.17
CA THR A 37 -0.50 5.53 -1.49
C THR A 37 -0.55 4.90 -2.89
N LEU A 38 -1.76 4.59 -3.36
CA LEU A 38 -2.05 3.99 -4.67
C LEU A 38 -2.84 4.95 -5.57
N LYS A 39 -2.68 4.80 -6.89
CA LYS A 39 -3.52 5.45 -7.91
C LYS A 39 -3.88 4.43 -9.00
N LEU A 40 -5.18 4.15 -9.18
CA LEU A 40 -5.66 3.35 -10.32
C LEU A 40 -5.48 4.15 -11.61
N VAL A 41 -4.74 3.59 -12.57
CA VAL A 41 -4.51 4.18 -13.88
C VAL A 41 -5.07 3.33 -15.02
N GLY A 42 -5.48 2.10 -14.75
CA GLY A 42 -5.98 1.18 -15.79
C GLY A 42 -4.89 0.80 -16.79
N THR A 43 -5.30 0.45 -18.00
CA THR A 43 -4.40 0.00 -19.08
C THR A 43 -4.40 0.93 -20.30
N ASN A 44 -5.09 2.07 -20.22
CA ASN A 44 -5.09 3.07 -21.29
C ASN A 44 -3.75 3.83 -21.30
N GLU A 45 -3.09 3.83 -22.47
CA GLU A 45 -1.75 4.39 -22.65
C GLU A 45 -1.65 5.86 -22.27
N ASP A 46 -2.58 6.71 -22.74
CA ASP A 46 -2.59 8.14 -22.44
C ASP A 46 -2.74 8.39 -20.94
N ARG A 47 -3.61 7.64 -20.26
CA ARG A 47 -3.82 7.78 -18.81
C ARG A 47 -2.58 7.36 -18.02
N ILE A 48 -1.91 6.29 -18.44
CA ILE A 48 -0.66 5.84 -17.84
C ILE A 48 0.41 6.91 -18.05
N TYR A 49 0.64 7.35 -19.29
CA TYR A 49 1.63 8.36 -19.64
C TYR A 49 1.44 9.65 -18.84
N ASN A 50 0.21 10.17 -18.79
CA ASN A 50 -0.11 11.38 -18.05
C ASN A 50 0.12 11.22 -16.54
N SER A 51 -0.22 10.05 -15.97
CA SER A 51 -0.02 9.79 -14.54
C SER A 51 1.46 9.65 -14.17
N VAL A 52 2.25 9.00 -15.03
CA VAL A 52 3.70 8.89 -14.88
C VAL A 52 4.35 10.28 -14.99
N SER A 53 3.99 11.04 -16.03
CA SER A 53 4.53 12.37 -16.28
C SER A 53 4.21 13.34 -15.13
N ASP A 54 2.99 13.32 -14.62
CA ASP A 54 2.59 14.10 -13.44
C ASP A 54 3.49 13.78 -12.24
N LEU A 55 3.73 12.50 -11.92
CA LEU A 55 4.57 12.13 -10.78
C LEU A 55 6.08 12.38 -11.00
N LEU A 56 6.53 12.51 -12.25
CA LEU A 56 7.92 12.86 -12.56
C LEU A 56 8.17 14.37 -12.49
N ILE A 57 7.20 15.18 -12.94
CA ILE A 57 7.35 16.63 -13.09
C ILE A 57 6.81 17.37 -11.86
N ASN A 58 5.70 16.92 -11.30
CA ASN A 58 5.07 17.52 -10.14
C ASN A 58 5.60 16.89 -8.85
N LYS A 59 6.61 17.55 -8.27
CA LYS A 59 7.26 17.11 -7.04
C LYS A 59 6.29 17.05 -5.85
N ASP A 60 5.30 17.93 -5.78
CA ASP A 60 4.35 17.95 -4.68
C ASP A 60 3.44 16.72 -4.72
N ASN A 61 2.95 16.34 -5.90
CA ASN A 61 2.16 15.11 -6.07
C ASN A 61 2.96 13.87 -5.70
N TYR A 62 4.23 13.80 -6.12
CA TYR A 62 5.12 12.70 -5.71
C TYR A 62 5.31 12.66 -4.18
N VAL A 63 5.60 13.81 -3.56
CA VAL A 63 5.84 13.90 -2.11
C VAL A 63 4.59 13.53 -1.32
N GLN A 64 3.40 13.93 -1.76
CA GLN A 64 2.14 13.55 -1.11
C GLN A 64 1.95 12.02 -1.10
N MET A 65 2.13 11.35 -2.24
CA MET A 65 1.96 9.89 -2.32
C MET A 65 3.07 9.13 -1.59
N SER A 66 4.33 9.60 -1.67
CA SER A 66 5.46 8.94 -1.00
C SER A 66 5.46 9.07 0.52
N LYS A 67 4.83 10.11 1.06
CA LYS A 67 4.70 10.32 2.51
C LYS A 67 3.38 9.83 3.09
N ALA A 68 2.47 9.36 2.24
CA ALA A 68 1.21 8.78 2.70
C ALA A 68 1.50 7.54 3.57
N SER A 69 0.79 7.42 4.69
CA SER A 69 0.95 6.30 5.61
C SER A 69 0.48 5.01 4.93
N ASN A 70 1.25 3.92 5.06
CA ASN A 70 0.80 2.62 4.59
C ASN A 70 -0.36 2.12 5.46
N PRO A 71 -1.58 1.93 4.91
CA PRO A 71 -2.72 1.47 5.70
C PRO A 71 -2.64 -0.02 6.05
N TYR A 72 -1.76 -0.80 5.41
CA TYR A 72 -1.72 -2.25 5.53
C TYR A 72 -0.94 -2.75 6.75
N GLY A 73 -0.18 -1.89 7.41
CA GLY A 73 0.45 -2.24 8.67
C GLY A 73 1.62 -1.37 9.06
N ASP A 74 2.08 -1.63 10.27
CA ASP A 74 3.20 -0.99 10.94
C ASP A 74 4.44 -1.92 11.02
N GLY A 75 4.37 -3.10 10.40
CA GLY A 75 5.42 -4.13 10.45
C GLY A 75 5.38 -5.03 11.68
N ASN A 76 4.40 -4.90 12.58
CA ASN A 76 4.35 -5.66 13.84
C ASN A 76 3.30 -6.81 13.84
N ALA A 77 2.68 -7.13 12.71
CA ALA A 77 1.61 -8.12 12.62
C ALA A 77 1.97 -9.47 13.26
N SER A 78 3.16 -10.01 12.97
CA SER A 78 3.62 -11.29 13.55
C SER A 78 3.70 -11.23 15.07
N LYS A 79 4.18 -10.11 15.63
CA LYS A 79 4.23 -9.91 17.08
C LYS A 79 2.82 -9.88 17.68
N TYR A 80 1.90 -9.10 17.10
CA TYR A 80 0.53 -9.01 17.59
C TYR A 80 -0.19 -10.35 17.55
N ILE A 81 -0.01 -11.12 16.48
CA ILE A 81 -0.61 -12.46 16.34
C ILE A 81 -0.07 -13.41 17.43
N VAL A 82 1.25 -13.46 17.61
CA VAL A 82 1.87 -14.31 18.65
C VAL A 82 1.40 -13.91 20.04
N ASP A 83 1.41 -12.61 20.36
CA ASP A 83 0.97 -12.09 21.66
C ASP A 83 -0.51 -12.46 21.95
N ILE A 84 -1.38 -12.39 20.94
CA ILE A 84 -2.80 -12.79 21.05
C ILE A 84 -2.93 -14.30 21.27
N ILE A 85 -2.19 -15.13 20.53
CA ILE A 85 -2.20 -16.58 20.68
C ILE A 85 -1.72 -16.97 22.09
N ILE A 86 -0.59 -16.42 22.53
CA ILE A 86 -0.06 -16.65 23.89
C ILE A 86 -1.11 -16.26 24.92
N LYS A 87 -1.69 -15.05 24.83
CA LYS A 87 -2.73 -14.60 25.77
C LYS A 87 -3.96 -15.53 25.78
N LYS A 88 -4.39 -16.03 24.61
CA LYS A 88 -5.56 -16.91 24.48
C LYS A 88 -5.34 -18.28 25.13
N PHE A 89 -4.12 -18.82 25.07
CA PHE A 89 -3.81 -20.18 25.53
C PHE A 89 -3.05 -20.26 26.87
N ASN A 90 -2.36 -19.20 27.33
CA ASN A 90 -1.71 -19.16 28.65
C ASN A 90 -2.67 -18.94 29.83
N CYS A 91 -3.93 -18.56 29.61
CA CYS A 91 -4.93 -18.53 30.68
C CYS A 91 -5.37 -19.91 31.20
N LYS A 92 -4.83 -21.02 30.66
CA LYS A 92 -5.14 -22.40 31.13
C LYS A 92 -4.01 -23.11 31.89
N TYR A 93 -2.81 -22.52 32.00
CA TYR A 93 -1.63 -23.21 32.56
C TYR A 93 -0.97 -22.52 33.77
N LEU A 94 -1.60 -21.49 34.32
CA LEU A 94 -1.21 -20.92 35.61
C LEU A 94 -2.29 -21.28 36.62
N ASN A 95 -2.12 -22.47 37.21
CA ASN A 95 -2.60 -22.78 38.56
C ASN A 95 -1.69 -22.08 39.57
#